data_AF-A0A7W4BKD7-F1
#
_entry.id   AF-A0A7W4BKD7-F1
#
_cell.length_a   1.000
_cell.length_b   1.000
_cell.length_c   1.000
_cell.angle_alpha   90.00
_cell.angle_beta   90.00
_cell.angle_gamma   90.00
#
_symmetry.space_group_name_H-M   'P 1'
#
loop_
_entity.id
_entity.type
_entity.pdbx_description
1 polymer ?
#
loop_
_entity_poly.entity_id
_entity_poly.type
_entity_poly.pdbx_seq_one_letter_code
_entity_poly.pdbx_strand_id
1 'polypeptide(L)'
;MYLNPNWRILTVGDGDLSFSHALSTDLKPAKLVASTYDSAATITSKYADNALNALQDHHITVLDSFDVTDPQAWQRLNGELFDVVIFQFPLIPAFVGESAYRENTQTTSMNTLNRALLHQYIKYATSYALDNNGPMLCYITSKDVKPYREWNIEGSLNYGLASRYIGQMPFDISPFPGYKIRNVDRDKHVKDTSGTTYVFSPKETTELHNRLTIPSYLAVDSCSLCRVGPFQASEDKQKHLLAKKHQQMLGFEADWQAWLAQFNNQE
;
A
#
# COMPACT_ATOMS: atom_id res chain seq x y z
N MET A 1 7.66 7.43 -8.53
CA MET A 1 7.57 5.97 -8.69
C MET A 1 8.17 5.66 -10.03
N TYR A 2 9.00 4.61 -10.13
CA TYR A 2 9.50 4.11 -11.40
C TYR A 2 8.73 2.86 -11.81
N LEU A 3 8.31 2.83 -13.07
CA LEU A 3 7.68 1.68 -13.72
C LEU A 3 8.35 1.47 -15.08
N ASN A 4 8.66 0.22 -15.40
CA ASN A 4 9.18 -0.16 -16.71
C ASN A 4 8.00 -0.46 -17.65
N PRO A 5 7.93 0.14 -18.85
CA PRO A 5 6.89 -0.17 -19.84
C PRO A 5 6.84 -1.65 -20.26
N ASN A 6 7.92 -2.42 -20.09
CA ASN A 6 7.92 -3.85 -20.43
C ASN A 6 7.34 -4.73 -19.31
N TRP A 7 6.96 -4.16 -18.16
CA TRP A 7 6.39 -4.93 -17.06
C TRP A 7 4.90 -5.23 -17.30
N ARG A 8 4.47 -6.39 -16.81
CA ARG A 8 3.07 -6.72 -16.56
C ARG A 8 2.68 -6.16 -15.20
N ILE A 9 1.65 -5.33 -15.18
CA ILE A 9 1.23 -4.58 -14.00
C ILE A 9 -0.15 -5.03 -13.56
N LEU A 10 -0.30 -5.30 -12.26
CA LEU A 10 -1.60 -5.40 -11.59
C LEU A 10 -1.75 -4.21 -10.64
N THR A 11 -2.80 -3.41 -10.80
CA THR A 11 -3.17 -2.39 -9.80
C THR A 11 -4.29 -2.91 -8.94
N VAL A 12 -4.15 -2.82 -7.61
CA VAL A 12 -5.17 -3.29 -6.67
C VAL A 12 -5.81 -2.13 -5.91
N GLY A 13 -7.13 -2.22 -5.72
CA GLY A 13 -7.91 -1.23 -4.98
C GLY A 13 -7.94 0.16 -5.63
N ASP A 14 -7.84 0.25 -6.96
CA ASP A 14 -7.86 1.53 -7.69
C ASP A 14 -9.29 2.08 -7.79
N GLY A 15 -9.74 2.75 -6.72
CA GLY A 15 -11.15 3.10 -6.47
C GLY A 15 -11.94 3.64 -7.67
N ASP A 16 -11.50 4.74 -8.29
CA ASP A 16 -12.18 5.33 -9.47
C ASP A 16 -11.51 4.94 -10.81
N LEU A 17 -10.54 4.02 -10.76
CA LEU A 17 -9.78 3.49 -11.90
C LEU A 17 -8.93 4.51 -12.67
N SER A 18 -8.82 5.74 -12.17
CA SER A 18 -8.10 6.80 -12.89
C SER A 18 -6.59 6.58 -12.90
N PHE A 19 -6.02 5.84 -11.94
CA PHE A 19 -4.60 5.49 -11.95
C PHE A 19 -4.30 4.46 -13.03
N SER A 20 -5.07 3.37 -13.08
CA SER A 20 -4.99 2.35 -14.13
C SER A 20 -5.20 2.98 -15.52
N HIS A 21 -6.13 3.92 -15.66
CA HIS A 21 -6.36 4.60 -16.93
C HIS A 21 -5.15 5.44 -17.37
N ALA A 22 -4.54 6.21 -16.47
CA ALA A 22 -3.30 6.93 -16.76
C ALA A 22 -2.16 5.98 -17.14
N LEU A 23 -2.02 4.83 -16.47
CA LEU A 23 -1.05 3.80 -16.85
C LEU A 23 -1.30 3.26 -18.27
N SER A 24 -2.56 3.00 -18.61
CA SER A 24 -2.94 2.49 -19.94
C SER A 24 -2.65 3.46 -21.08
N THR A 25 -2.65 4.76 -20.80
CA THR A 25 -2.56 5.83 -21.81
C THR A 25 -1.15 6.36 -21.95
N ASP A 26 -0.43 6.58 -20.85
CA ASP A 26 0.89 7.22 -20.86
C ASP A 26 2.05 6.22 -20.74
N LEU A 27 1.96 5.25 -19.83
CA LEU A 27 3.02 4.25 -19.66
C LEU A 27 2.94 3.16 -20.73
N LYS A 28 1.72 2.69 -21.04
CA LYS A 28 1.44 1.55 -21.94
C LYS A 28 2.27 0.32 -21.58
N PRO A 29 2.08 -0.24 -20.37
CA PRO A 29 2.82 -1.42 -19.94
C PRO A 29 2.56 -2.63 -20.84
N ALA A 30 3.47 -3.60 -20.85
CA ALA A 30 3.34 -4.85 -21.62
C ALA A 30 2.02 -5.58 -21.32
N LYS A 31 1.53 -5.45 -20.08
CA LYS A 31 0.18 -5.82 -19.69
C LYS A 31 -0.30 -4.94 -18.55
N LEU A 32 -1.59 -4.65 -18.51
CA LEU A 32 -2.25 -4.04 -17.37
C LEU A 32 -3.51 -4.83 -17.03
N VAL A 33 -3.67 -5.16 -15.75
CA VAL A 33 -4.93 -5.58 -15.15
C VAL A 33 -5.21 -4.63 -13.98
N ALA A 34 -6.45 -4.18 -13.87
CA ALA A 34 -6.89 -3.34 -12.78
C ALA A 34 -7.83 -4.10 -11.85
N SER A 35 -7.88 -3.71 -10.58
CA SER A 35 -8.90 -4.19 -9.66
C SER A 35 -9.37 -3.12 -8.70
N THR A 36 -10.62 -3.27 -8.24
CA THR A 36 -11.27 -2.40 -7.28
C THR A 36 -11.84 -3.22 -6.14
N TYR A 37 -11.85 -2.65 -4.93
CA TYR A 37 -12.57 -3.26 -3.81
C TYR A 37 -14.09 -3.16 -4.01
N ASP A 38 -14.57 -2.01 -4.48
CA ASP A 38 -15.97 -1.77 -4.80
C ASP A 38 -16.39 -2.56 -6.06
N SER A 39 -17.67 -2.97 -6.12
CA SER A 39 -18.26 -3.56 -7.33
C SER A 39 -18.38 -2.54 -8.46
N ALA A 40 -18.52 -2.97 -9.72
CA ALA A 40 -18.75 -2.06 -10.85
C ALA A 40 -19.97 -1.14 -10.64
N ALA A 41 -21.05 -1.67 -10.06
CA ALA A 41 -22.24 -0.88 -9.73
C ALA A 41 -21.95 0.18 -8.64
N THR A 42 -21.15 -0.16 -7.64
CA THR A 42 -20.73 0.78 -6.61
C THR A 42 -19.84 1.88 -7.19
N ILE A 43 -18.86 1.54 -8.04
CA ILE A 43 -17.97 2.53 -8.68
C ILE A 43 -18.77 3.55 -9.49
N THR A 44 -19.66 3.07 -10.35
CA THR A 44 -20.44 3.91 -11.27
C THR A 44 -21.44 4.81 -10.55
N SER A 45 -21.95 4.39 -9.38
CA SER A 45 -22.82 5.23 -8.55
C SER A 45 -22.05 6.20 -7.65
N LYS A 46 -20.88 5.79 -7.15
CA LYS A 46 -20.04 6.55 -6.21
C LYS A 46 -19.23 7.65 -6.87
N TYR A 47 -18.77 7.43 -8.10
CA TYR A 47 -17.87 8.34 -8.82
C TYR A 47 -18.49 8.70 -10.17
N ALA A 48 -18.94 9.94 -10.31
CA ALA A 48 -19.47 10.44 -11.59
C ALA A 48 -18.39 10.37 -12.69
N ASP A 49 -17.17 10.75 -12.34
CA ASP A 49 -15.99 10.65 -13.21
C ASP A 49 -15.11 9.46 -12.78
N ASN A 50 -15.51 8.24 -13.15
CA ASN A 50 -14.67 7.04 -13.07
C ASN A 50 -14.14 6.62 -14.45
N ALA A 51 -13.11 5.79 -14.47
CA ALA A 51 -12.47 5.33 -15.70
C ALA A 51 -12.85 3.89 -16.11
N LEU A 52 -13.93 3.31 -15.56
CA LEU A 52 -14.31 1.92 -15.85
C LEU A 52 -14.56 1.69 -17.35
N ASN A 53 -15.41 2.51 -17.96
CA ASN A 53 -15.73 2.39 -19.39
C ASN A 53 -14.49 2.65 -20.26
N ALA A 54 -13.67 3.65 -19.91
CA ALA A 54 -12.46 3.97 -20.66
C ALA A 54 -11.45 2.81 -20.66
N LEU A 55 -11.30 2.12 -19.52
CA LEU A 55 -10.47 0.91 -19.44
C LEU A 55 -11.04 -0.24 -20.26
N GLN A 56 -12.36 -0.45 -20.25
CA GLN A 56 -13.02 -1.47 -21.05
C GLN A 56 -12.87 -1.21 -22.56
N ASP A 57 -12.99 0.05 -22.97
CA ASP A 57 -12.77 0.50 -24.36
C ASP A 57 -11.32 0.28 -24.80
N HIS A 58 -10.36 0.35 -23.86
CA HIS A 58 -8.95 0.01 -24.07
C HIS A 58 -8.64 -1.50 -23.92
N HIS A 59 -9.66 -2.34 -23.78
CA HIS A 59 -9.53 -3.79 -23.55
C HIS A 59 -8.67 -4.16 -22.33
N ILE A 60 -8.68 -3.31 -21.30
CA ILE A 60 -8.05 -3.59 -20.01
C ILE A 60 -9.01 -4.38 -19.15
N THR A 61 -8.58 -5.53 -18.64
CA THR A 61 -9.34 -6.33 -17.68
C THR A 61 -9.46 -5.57 -16.36
N VAL A 62 -10.70 -5.43 -15.87
CA VAL A 62 -11.00 -4.88 -14.55
C VAL A 62 -11.66 -5.94 -13.68
N LEU A 63 -11.02 -6.29 -12.56
CA LEU A 63 -11.55 -7.19 -11.54
C LEU A 63 -12.22 -6.36 -10.44
N ASP A 64 -13.54 -6.34 -10.42
CA ASP A 64 -14.28 -5.67 -9.34
C ASP A 64 -14.45 -6.58 -8.11
N SER A 65 -14.90 -6.02 -6.99
CA SER A 65 -15.08 -6.79 -5.74
C SER A 65 -13.84 -7.60 -5.35
N PHE A 66 -12.65 -7.04 -5.57
CA PHE A 66 -11.36 -7.67 -5.30
C PHE A 66 -10.88 -7.26 -3.91
N ASP A 67 -11.16 -8.10 -2.92
CA ASP A 67 -10.63 -7.93 -1.57
C ASP A 67 -9.20 -8.49 -1.50
N VAL A 68 -8.22 -7.61 -1.37
CA VAL A 68 -6.80 -8.00 -1.29
C VAL A 68 -6.48 -8.84 -0.06
N THR A 69 -7.37 -8.90 0.95
CA THR A 69 -7.24 -9.72 2.16
C THR A 69 -7.90 -11.09 2.04
N ASP A 70 -8.64 -11.35 0.95
CA ASP A 70 -9.25 -12.65 0.69
C ASP A 70 -8.43 -13.44 -0.35
N PRO A 71 -7.81 -14.59 0.01
CA PRO A 71 -7.12 -15.47 -0.94
C PRO A 71 -7.96 -15.87 -2.16
N GLN A 72 -9.29 -15.97 -2.03
CA GLN A 72 -10.18 -16.33 -3.14
C GLN A 72 -10.26 -15.24 -4.21
N ALA A 73 -10.15 -13.97 -3.83
CA ALA A 73 -10.08 -12.87 -4.79
C ALA A 73 -8.87 -13.03 -5.72
N TRP A 74 -7.71 -13.41 -5.16
CA TRP A 74 -6.49 -13.64 -5.92
C TRP A 74 -6.59 -14.83 -6.88
N GLN A 75 -7.38 -15.87 -6.57
CA GLN A 75 -7.60 -17.00 -7.49
C GLN A 75 -8.29 -16.59 -8.80
N ARG A 76 -9.03 -15.47 -8.80
CA ARG A 76 -9.66 -14.92 -10.01
C ARG A 76 -8.66 -14.38 -11.03
N LEU A 77 -7.38 -14.25 -10.68
CA LEU A 77 -6.31 -13.97 -11.65
C LEU A 77 -6.11 -15.12 -12.64
N ASN A 78 -6.63 -16.32 -12.36
CA ASN A 78 -6.63 -17.47 -13.26
C ASN A 78 -5.23 -17.82 -13.80
N GLY A 79 -4.22 -17.77 -12.92
CA GLY A 79 -2.83 -18.08 -13.25
C GLY A 79 -2.07 -16.95 -13.95
N GLU A 80 -2.67 -15.78 -14.16
CA GLU A 80 -1.93 -14.62 -14.62
C GLU A 80 -0.92 -14.14 -13.58
N LEU A 81 0.31 -13.89 -14.04
CA LEU A 81 1.42 -13.44 -13.21
C LEU A 81 1.94 -12.08 -13.69
N PHE A 82 2.43 -11.29 -12.74
CA PHE A 82 2.79 -9.90 -12.89
C PHE A 82 4.22 -9.64 -12.40
N ASP A 83 4.84 -8.63 -12.99
CA ASP A 83 6.18 -8.17 -12.62
C ASP A 83 6.10 -7.23 -11.42
N VAL A 84 5.01 -6.45 -11.33
CA VAL A 84 4.71 -5.58 -10.21
C VAL A 84 3.21 -5.57 -9.89
N VAL A 85 2.88 -5.63 -8.59
CA VAL A 85 1.54 -5.37 -8.08
C VAL A 85 1.55 -4.06 -7.30
N ILE A 86 0.66 -3.13 -7.61
CA ILE A 86 0.67 -1.75 -7.08
C ILE A 86 -0.59 -1.50 -6.25
N PHE A 87 -0.41 -1.09 -4.99
CA PHE A 87 -1.48 -0.60 -4.14
C PHE A 87 -1.29 0.90 -3.86
N GLN A 88 -2.11 1.72 -4.51
CA GLN A 88 -1.94 3.17 -4.55
C GLN A 88 -2.81 3.87 -3.50
N PHE A 89 -2.18 4.53 -2.52
CA PHE A 89 -2.82 5.21 -1.39
C PHE A 89 -3.89 4.40 -0.63
N PRO A 90 -3.60 3.13 -0.25
CA PRO A 90 -4.52 2.30 0.52
C PRO A 90 -4.91 2.94 1.85
N LEU A 91 -6.20 2.85 2.19
CA LEU A 91 -6.72 3.26 3.48
C LEU A 91 -8.08 2.57 3.71
N ILE A 92 -8.23 1.93 4.87
CA ILE A 92 -9.55 1.48 5.32
C ILE A 92 -10.39 2.71 5.68
N PRO A 93 -11.62 2.85 5.14
CA PRO A 93 -12.49 3.96 5.49
C PRO A 93 -12.74 4.05 6.99
N ALA A 94 -12.98 5.28 7.47
CA ALA A 94 -13.40 5.46 8.85
C ALA A 94 -14.79 4.84 9.05
N PHE A 95 -14.95 4.03 10.09
CA PHE A 95 -16.25 3.49 10.47
C PHE A 95 -17.20 4.63 10.86
N VAL A 96 -18.37 4.67 10.21
CA VAL A 96 -19.38 5.70 10.47
C VAL A 96 -20.20 5.31 11.70
N GLY A 97 -20.05 6.09 12.77
CA GLY A 97 -20.77 5.88 14.03
C GLY A 97 -19.98 5.09 15.06
N GLU A 98 -20.28 5.36 16.34
CA GLU A 98 -19.57 4.75 17.47
C GLU A 98 -19.76 3.23 17.55
N SER A 99 -20.94 2.73 17.18
CA SER A 99 -21.22 1.28 17.16
C SER A 99 -20.33 0.55 16.15
N ALA A 100 -20.32 1.00 14.90
CA ALA A 100 -19.51 0.41 13.83
C ALA A 100 -18.01 0.51 14.15
N TYR A 101 -17.57 1.65 14.72
CA TYR A 101 -16.21 1.79 15.20
C TYR A 101 -15.90 0.75 16.27
N ARG A 102 -16.70 0.68 17.35
CA ARG A 102 -16.48 -0.28 18.43
C ARG A 102 -16.55 -1.73 17.96
N GLU A 103 -17.46 -2.08 17.07
CA GLU A 103 -17.59 -3.45 16.53
C GLU A 103 -16.32 -3.86 15.79
N ASN A 104 -15.77 -2.99 14.95
CA ASN A 104 -14.61 -3.30 14.13
C ASN A 104 -13.26 -3.06 14.84
N THR A 105 -13.23 -2.24 15.89
CA THR A 105 -12.02 -1.92 16.67
C THR A 105 -12.11 -2.41 18.12
N GLN A 106 -12.94 -3.41 18.39
CA GLN A 106 -13.19 -3.90 19.76
C GLN A 106 -11.95 -4.57 20.35
N THR A 107 -11.23 -5.32 19.52
CA THR A 107 -10.05 -6.09 19.88
C THR A 107 -8.76 -5.53 19.28
N THR A 108 -8.86 -4.50 18.44
CA THR A 108 -7.75 -3.95 17.67
C THR A 108 -7.96 -2.49 17.31
N SER A 109 -6.98 -1.80 16.74
CA SER A 109 -7.06 -0.38 16.40
C SER A 109 -7.17 -0.14 14.89
N MET A 110 -7.62 1.05 14.47
CA MET A 110 -7.55 1.44 13.06
C MET A 110 -6.11 1.41 12.51
N ASN A 111 -5.10 1.66 13.37
CA ASN A 111 -3.71 1.53 12.98
C ASN A 111 -3.41 0.08 12.60
N THR A 112 -3.75 -0.86 13.47
CA THR A 112 -3.54 -2.30 13.27
C THR A 112 -4.32 -2.83 12.07
N LEU A 113 -5.57 -2.41 11.86
CA LEU A 113 -6.37 -2.83 10.70
C LEU A 113 -5.74 -2.38 9.36
N ASN A 114 -5.26 -1.13 9.28
CA ASN A 114 -4.57 -0.67 8.08
C ASN A 114 -3.25 -1.43 7.86
N ARG A 115 -2.51 -1.75 8.93
CA ARG A 115 -1.31 -2.60 8.83
C ARG A 115 -1.65 -4.02 8.37
N ALA A 116 -2.71 -4.61 8.90
CA ALA A 116 -3.21 -5.94 8.50
C ALA A 116 -3.58 -5.98 7.02
N LEU A 117 -4.24 -4.94 6.49
CA LEU A 117 -4.55 -4.79 5.08
C LEU A 117 -3.27 -4.83 4.22
N LEU A 118 -2.27 -4.01 4.57
CA LEU A 118 -1.03 -3.94 3.80
C LEU A 118 -0.18 -5.20 3.91
N HIS A 119 -0.14 -5.83 5.08
CA HIS A 119 0.58 -7.07 5.32
C HIS A 119 0.01 -8.22 4.49
N GLN A 120 -1.32 -8.40 4.51
CA GLN A 120 -2.00 -9.40 3.70
C GLN A 120 -1.87 -9.13 2.21
N TYR A 121 -1.94 -7.86 1.77
CA TYR A 121 -1.62 -7.49 0.40
C TYR A 121 -0.20 -7.95 -0.01
N ILE A 122 0.84 -7.63 0.77
CA ILE A 122 2.21 -8.03 0.43
C ILE A 122 2.31 -9.55 0.34
N LYS A 123 1.72 -10.25 1.32
CA LYS A 123 1.70 -11.71 1.38
C LYS A 123 1.06 -12.32 0.14
N TYR A 124 -0.20 -12.00 -0.12
CA TYR A 124 -0.99 -12.64 -1.16
C TYR A 124 -0.57 -12.20 -2.57
N ALA A 125 -0.11 -10.96 -2.76
CA ALA A 125 0.53 -10.55 -4.00
C ALA A 125 1.76 -11.42 -4.29
N THR A 126 2.61 -11.65 -3.27
CA THR A 126 3.80 -12.50 -3.40
C THR A 126 3.44 -13.96 -3.69
N SER A 127 2.41 -14.49 -3.03
CA SER A 127 2.02 -15.89 -3.16
C SER A 127 1.26 -16.22 -4.44
N TYR A 128 0.45 -15.30 -4.96
CA TYR A 128 -0.53 -15.60 -6.01
C TYR A 128 -0.37 -14.81 -7.30
N ALA A 129 0.28 -13.64 -7.27
CA ALA A 129 0.28 -12.72 -8.41
C ALA A 129 1.67 -12.45 -9.00
N LEU A 130 2.74 -12.53 -8.20
CA LEU A 130 4.08 -12.19 -8.68
C LEU A 130 4.73 -13.33 -9.46
N ASP A 131 5.32 -13.01 -10.62
CA ASP A 131 6.06 -13.97 -11.44
C ASP A 131 7.47 -14.19 -10.90
N ASN A 132 7.78 -15.44 -10.54
CA ASN A 132 9.12 -15.83 -10.08
C ASN A 132 10.24 -15.52 -11.08
N ASN A 133 9.93 -15.50 -12.38
CA ASN A 133 10.87 -15.16 -13.45
C ASN A 133 10.97 -13.64 -13.70
N GLY A 134 9.98 -12.87 -13.23
CA GLY A 134 9.95 -11.41 -13.33
C GLY A 134 10.58 -10.71 -12.12
N PRO A 135 10.55 -9.38 -12.02
CA PRO A 135 11.10 -8.61 -10.89
C PRO A 135 10.53 -8.93 -9.50
N MET A 136 9.29 -9.43 -9.41
CA MET A 136 8.59 -9.73 -8.14
C MET A 136 8.48 -8.53 -7.20
N LEU A 137 7.76 -7.48 -7.61
CA LEU A 137 7.68 -6.23 -6.86
C LEU A 137 6.28 -5.98 -6.29
N CYS A 138 6.20 -5.74 -4.98
CA CYS A 138 5.02 -5.16 -4.33
C CYS A 138 5.29 -3.67 -4.08
N TYR A 139 4.45 -2.80 -4.64
CA TYR A 139 4.51 -1.36 -4.42
C TYR A 139 3.35 -0.89 -3.55
N ILE A 140 3.67 -0.20 -2.45
CA ILE A 140 2.68 0.54 -1.66
C ILE A 140 3.02 2.01 -1.78
N THR A 141 2.13 2.83 -2.33
CA THR A 141 2.31 4.29 -2.26
C THR A 141 1.46 4.87 -1.15
N SER A 142 2.07 5.65 -0.26
CA SER A 142 1.37 6.27 0.86
C SER A 142 1.84 7.69 1.15
N LYS A 143 1.09 8.42 1.96
CA LYS A 143 1.41 9.80 2.36
C LYS A 143 2.35 9.80 3.57
N ASP A 144 3.18 10.83 3.72
CA ASP A 144 4.06 11.02 4.89
C ASP A 144 3.41 11.88 6.01
N VAL A 145 2.12 11.65 6.26
CA VAL A 145 1.34 12.35 7.30
C VAL A 145 0.52 11.34 8.12
N LYS A 146 -0.09 11.78 9.22
CA LYS A 146 -1.01 10.92 9.97
C LYS A 146 -2.28 10.63 9.14
N PRO A 147 -2.90 9.44 9.29
CA PRO A 147 -2.45 8.31 10.11
C PRO A 147 -1.35 7.45 9.44
N TYR A 148 -1.15 7.61 8.13
CA TYR A 148 -0.27 6.77 7.29
C TYR A 148 1.14 6.56 7.84
N ARG A 149 1.78 7.63 8.32
CA ARG A 149 3.14 7.58 8.89
C ARG A 149 3.23 6.70 10.15
N GLU A 150 2.11 6.43 10.81
CA GLU A 150 2.07 5.64 12.05
C GLU A 150 1.94 4.13 11.78
N TRP A 151 1.85 3.70 10.52
CA TRP A 151 1.70 2.29 10.16
C TRP A 151 3.02 1.52 10.06
N ASN A 152 4.15 2.19 10.20
CA ASN A 152 5.48 1.55 10.19
C ASN A 152 5.70 0.66 8.94
N ILE A 153 5.33 1.16 7.75
CA ILE A 153 5.28 0.40 6.49
C ILE A 153 6.64 -0.24 6.18
N GLU A 154 7.72 0.54 6.28
CA GLU A 154 9.10 0.11 6.05
C GLU A 154 9.73 -0.65 7.23
N GLY A 155 8.99 -0.81 8.34
CA GLY A 155 9.49 -1.42 9.57
C GLY A 155 8.99 -2.85 9.75
N SER A 156 8.08 -3.07 10.69
CA SER A 156 7.65 -4.42 11.09
C SER A 156 6.49 -4.98 10.26
N LEU A 157 6.06 -4.26 9.23
CA LEU A 157 4.96 -4.70 8.36
C LEU A 157 5.29 -5.99 7.60
N ASN A 158 6.54 -6.21 7.22
CA ASN A 158 6.98 -7.38 6.45
C ASN A 158 7.58 -8.51 7.31
N TYR A 159 7.36 -8.50 8.62
CA TYR A 159 7.81 -9.58 9.51
C TYR A 159 7.03 -10.87 9.20
N GLY A 160 7.71 -12.00 9.13
CA GLY A 160 7.11 -13.29 8.73
C GLY A 160 6.80 -13.45 7.24
N LEU A 161 6.97 -12.41 6.41
CA LEU A 161 6.73 -12.50 4.96
C LEU A 161 7.97 -12.89 4.15
N ALA A 162 7.76 -13.50 2.99
CA ALA A 162 8.81 -13.79 2.02
C ALA A 162 9.38 -12.47 1.42
N SER A 163 8.49 -11.57 1.01
CA SER A 163 8.88 -10.24 0.51
C SER A 163 9.36 -9.34 1.63
N ARG A 164 10.52 -8.71 1.44
CA ARG A 164 11.13 -7.77 2.39
C ARG A 164 11.15 -6.36 1.83
N TYR A 165 11.14 -5.37 2.71
CA TYR A 165 11.33 -3.98 2.32
C TYR A 165 12.73 -3.80 1.73
N ILE A 166 12.83 -3.32 0.49
CA ILE A 166 14.10 -3.10 -0.22
C ILE A 166 14.39 -1.61 -0.46
N GLY A 167 13.51 -0.73 0.02
CA GLY A 167 13.69 0.72 -0.04
C GLY A 167 12.47 1.46 -0.56
N GLN A 168 12.64 2.76 -0.77
CA GLN A 168 11.56 3.64 -1.18
C GLN A 168 12.01 4.68 -2.20
N MET A 169 11.03 5.23 -2.91
CA MET A 169 11.20 6.31 -3.88
C MET A 169 10.04 7.31 -3.80
N PRO A 170 10.24 8.58 -4.18
CA PRO A 170 9.16 9.55 -4.23
C PRO A 170 8.09 9.13 -5.24
N PHE A 171 6.82 9.39 -4.95
CA PHE A 171 5.72 9.35 -5.92
C PHE A 171 5.50 10.75 -6.49
N ASP A 172 5.68 10.87 -7.80
CA ASP A 172 5.36 12.05 -8.58
C ASP A 172 4.12 11.71 -9.41
N ILE A 173 3.08 12.54 -9.30
CA ILE A 173 1.82 12.36 -10.02
C ILE A 173 1.91 12.83 -11.48
N SER A 174 2.85 13.72 -11.79
CA SER A 174 2.99 14.37 -13.10
C SER A 174 3.06 13.39 -14.28
N PRO A 175 3.71 12.21 -14.17
CA PRO A 175 3.72 11.19 -15.24
C PRO A 175 2.40 10.44 -15.43
N PHE A 176 1.36 10.74 -14.65
CA PHE A 176 0.06 10.06 -14.68
C PHE A 176 -1.07 11.07 -14.95
N PRO A 177 -1.09 11.75 -16.10
CA PRO A 177 -2.12 12.73 -16.40
C PRO A 177 -3.52 12.09 -16.34
N GLY A 178 -4.46 12.81 -15.73
CA GLY A 178 -5.81 12.31 -15.50
C GLY A 178 -5.99 11.42 -14.27
N TYR A 179 -4.91 11.00 -13.60
CA TYR A 179 -5.03 10.32 -12.30
C TYR A 179 -5.59 11.28 -11.24
N LYS A 180 -6.66 10.86 -10.55
CA LYS A 180 -7.34 11.62 -9.50
C LYS A 180 -7.15 10.92 -8.16
N ILE A 181 -6.35 11.51 -7.26
CA ILE A 181 -6.29 11.04 -5.88
C ILE A 181 -7.62 11.38 -5.18
N ARG A 182 -8.35 10.35 -4.73
CA ARG A 182 -9.64 10.46 -4.02
C ARG A 182 -9.48 10.26 -2.52
N ASN A 183 -10.37 10.88 -1.74
CA ASN A 183 -10.60 10.44 -0.37
C ASN A 183 -11.48 9.19 -0.38
N VAL A 184 -11.26 8.29 0.58
CA VAL A 184 -12.14 7.15 0.77
C VAL A 184 -13.56 7.64 1.06
N ASP A 185 -14.54 7.08 0.36
CA ASP A 185 -15.98 7.33 0.48
C ASP A 185 -16.47 8.74 0.15
N ARG A 186 -15.72 9.52 -0.63
CA ARG A 186 -16.18 10.82 -1.11
C ARG A 186 -15.77 11.02 -2.56
N ASP A 187 -16.73 11.46 -3.39
CA ASP A 187 -16.44 12.03 -4.71
C ASP A 187 -15.85 13.45 -4.57
N LYS A 188 -14.70 13.53 -3.89
CA LYS A 188 -13.94 14.76 -3.68
C LYS A 188 -12.49 14.50 -4.01
N HIS A 189 -12.02 15.20 -5.03
CA HIS A 189 -10.61 15.28 -5.36
C HIS A 189 -9.85 15.98 -4.23
N VAL A 190 -8.68 15.43 -3.89
CA VAL A 190 -7.75 16.04 -2.94
C VAL A 190 -6.61 16.66 -3.73
N LYS A 191 -6.09 17.80 -3.27
CA LYS A 191 -4.87 18.40 -3.86
C LYS A 191 -3.79 17.33 -4.02
N ASP A 192 -3.10 17.39 -5.16
CA ASP A 192 -1.95 16.55 -5.48
C ASP A 192 -1.04 16.44 -4.25
N THR A 193 -0.98 15.24 -3.70
CA THR A 193 -0.26 14.98 -2.47
C THR A 193 1.03 14.27 -2.82
N SER A 194 2.17 14.83 -2.39
CA SER A 194 3.44 14.12 -2.43
C SER A 194 3.32 12.78 -1.70
N GLY A 195 3.72 11.70 -2.36
CA GLY A 195 3.69 10.36 -1.79
C GLY A 195 5.08 9.74 -1.74
N THR A 196 5.18 8.63 -1.02
CA THR A 196 6.33 7.74 -1.04
C THR A 196 5.86 6.37 -1.47
N THR A 197 6.52 5.79 -2.46
CA THR A 197 6.33 4.39 -2.85
C THR A 197 7.35 3.54 -2.10
N TYR A 198 6.84 2.70 -1.21
CA TYR A 198 7.58 1.68 -0.47
C TYR A 198 7.61 0.40 -1.30
N VAL A 199 8.78 -0.20 -1.44
CA VAL A 199 9.00 -1.35 -2.32
C VAL A 199 9.37 -2.57 -1.51
N PHE A 200 8.68 -3.68 -1.80
CA PHE A 200 8.93 -4.98 -1.21
C PHE A 200 9.18 -6.02 -2.29
N SER A 201 10.12 -6.94 -2.04
CA SER A 201 10.43 -8.04 -2.95
C SER A 201 11.03 -9.22 -2.18
N PRO A 202 10.83 -10.48 -2.62
CA PRO A 202 11.51 -11.63 -2.04
C PRO A 202 12.95 -11.79 -2.59
N LYS A 203 13.36 -10.96 -3.56
CA LYS A 203 14.70 -11.00 -4.16
C LYS A 203 15.28 -9.61 -4.34
N GLU A 204 16.60 -9.55 -4.42
CA GLU A 204 17.31 -8.35 -4.81
C GLU A 204 17.01 -7.99 -6.27
N THR A 205 16.82 -6.71 -6.55
CA THR A 205 16.56 -6.20 -7.90
C THR A 205 17.61 -5.18 -8.31
N THR A 206 18.32 -5.49 -9.39
CA THR A 206 19.35 -4.61 -9.95
C THR A 206 18.74 -3.42 -10.67
N GLU A 207 17.54 -3.57 -11.25
CA GLU A 207 16.86 -2.53 -12.02
C GLU A 207 16.50 -1.31 -11.15
N LEU A 208 16.26 -1.53 -9.85
CA LEU A 208 15.86 -0.47 -8.92
C LEU A 208 17.01 0.05 -8.04
N HIS A 209 18.22 -0.51 -8.12
CA HIS A 209 19.31 -0.22 -7.18
C HIS A 209 19.62 1.28 -7.03
N ASN A 210 19.64 2.03 -8.13
CA ASN A 210 19.92 3.47 -8.12
C ASN A 210 18.67 4.35 -7.94
N ARG A 211 17.49 3.75 -7.75
CA ARG A 211 16.21 4.44 -7.64
C ARG A 211 15.62 4.38 -6.25
N LEU A 212 16.04 3.38 -5.46
CA LEU A 212 15.59 3.19 -4.10
C LEU A 212 16.56 3.85 -3.12
N THR A 213 15.96 4.38 -2.06
CA THR A 213 16.68 4.93 -0.92
C THR A 213 16.23 4.21 0.34
N ILE A 214 17.16 4.03 1.28
CA ILE A 214 16.86 3.63 2.65
C ILE A 214 16.83 4.90 3.50
N PRO A 215 15.72 5.23 4.16
CA PRO A 215 15.65 6.43 4.99
C PRO A 215 16.69 6.41 6.12
N SER A 216 17.32 7.55 6.38
CA SER A 216 18.34 7.69 7.43
C SER A 216 17.81 7.39 8.84
N TYR A 217 16.50 7.56 9.07
CA TYR A 217 15.89 7.24 10.36
C TYR A 217 15.79 5.73 10.65
N LEU A 218 16.15 4.87 9.69
CA LEU A 218 16.33 3.43 9.92
C LEU A 218 17.74 3.09 10.44
N ALA A 219 18.64 4.06 10.56
CA ALA A 219 19.96 3.88 11.16
C ALA A 219 19.90 3.75 12.70
N VAL A 220 20.95 3.17 13.29
CA VAL A 220 21.06 2.82 14.72
C VAL A 220 20.83 4.01 15.67
N ASP A 221 21.25 5.21 15.28
CA ASP A 221 21.13 6.42 16.10
C ASP A 221 19.81 7.16 15.91
N SER A 222 18.82 6.53 15.28
CA SER A 222 17.48 7.09 15.08
C SER A 222 16.41 6.22 15.73
N CYS A 223 15.24 6.79 15.96
CA CYS A 223 14.02 6.05 16.25
C CYS A 223 13.27 5.81 14.94
N SER A 224 13.39 4.60 14.39
CA SER A 224 12.70 4.19 13.16
C SER A 224 11.19 4.32 13.28
N LEU A 225 10.63 3.88 14.41
CA LEU A 225 9.20 3.90 14.68
C LEU A 225 8.61 5.33 14.67
N CYS A 226 9.36 6.31 15.18
CA CYS A 226 8.93 7.70 15.19
C CYS A 226 9.45 8.53 14.00
N ARG A 227 10.36 7.96 13.20
CA ARG A 227 11.14 8.63 12.15
C ARG A 227 11.89 9.87 12.67
N VAL A 228 12.54 9.76 13.84
CA VAL A 228 13.27 10.87 14.49
C VAL A 228 14.73 10.50 14.66
N GLY A 229 15.62 11.41 14.30
CA GLY A 229 17.06 11.25 14.45
C GLY A 229 17.82 11.73 13.21
N PRO A 230 19.13 11.50 13.16
CA PRO A 230 19.94 10.86 14.20
C PRO A 230 20.02 11.70 15.47
N PHE A 231 20.06 11.05 16.64
CA PHE A 231 20.26 11.71 17.93
C PHE A 231 21.76 11.98 18.14
N GLN A 232 22.11 13.23 18.44
CA GLN A 232 23.50 13.62 18.72
C GLN A 232 23.85 13.47 20.21
N ALA A 233 22.87 13.62 21.10
CA ALA A 233 23.03 13.48 22.54
C ALA A 233 22.13 12.37 23.11
N SER A 234 22.66 11.62 24.07
CA SER A 234 21.91 10.57 24.78
C SER A 234 20.69 11.12 25.53
N GLU A 235 20.79 12.35 26.05
CA GLU A 235 19.69 13.05 26.71
C GLU A 235 18.50 13.30 25.78
N ASP A 236 18.76 13.69 24.52
CA ASP A 236 17.70 13.94 23.54
C ASP A 236 17.01 12.63 23.14
N LYS A 237 17.78 11.55 23.00
CA LYS A 237 17.23 10.20 22.80
C LYS A 237 16.34 9.81 23.97
N GLN A 238 16.79 10.00 25.21
CA GLN A 238 16.00 9.67 26.40
C GLN A 238 14.72 10.51 26.50
N LYS A 239 14.80 11.83 26.28
CA LYS A 239 13.62 12.72 26.23
C LYS A 239 12.63 12.27 25.15
N HIS A 240 13.13 11.88 23.97
CA HIS A 240 12.29 11.34 22.91
C HIS A 240 11.58 10.05 23.33
N LEU A 241 12.32 9.08 23.87
CA LEU A 241 11.76 7.78 24.28
C LEU A 241 10.68 7.94 25.36
N LEU A 242 10.82 8.91 26.27
CA LEU A 242 9.83 9.21 27.32
C LEU A 242 8.64 10.04 26.82
N ALA A 243 8.70 10.60 25.62
CA ALA A 243 7.65 11.46 25.10
C ALA A 243 6.36 10.68 24.83
N LYS A 244 5.20 11.29 25.13
CA LYS A 244 3.86 10.72 24.88
C LYS A 244 3.69 10.16 23.46
N LYS A 245 4.25 10.85 22.45
CA LYS A 245 4.22 10.40 21.05
C LYS A 245 4.93 9.07 20.86
N HIS A 246 6.12 8.90 21.45
CA HIS A 246 6.87 7.65 21.34
C HIS A 246 6.13 6.51 22.05
N GLN A 247 5.62 6.77 23.26
CA GLN A 247 4.83 5.79 24.02
C GLN A 247 3.57 5.35 23.27
N GLN A 248 2.88 6.27 22.58
CA GLN A 248 1.76 5.92 21.72
C GLN A 248 2.18 5.00 20.56
N MET A 249 3.29 5.30 19.91
CA MET A 249 3.80 4.46 18.82
C MET A 249 4.19 3.07 19.30
N LEU A 250 4.77 2.93 20.50
CA LEU A 250 5.03 1.64 21.13
C LEU A 250 3.74 0.85 21.38
N GLY A 251 2.66 1.54 21.76
CA GLY A 251 1.33 0.93 21.87
C GLY A 251 0.85 0.35 20.53
N PHE A 252 0.91 1.15 19.46
CA PHE A 252 0.57 0.65 18.12
C PHE A 252 1.44 -0.54 17.67
N GLU A 253 2.73 -0.53 18.03
CA GLU A 253 3.61 -1.63 17.72
C GLU A 253 3.27 -2.89 18.54
N ALA A 254 2.92 -2.76 19.81
CA ALA A 254 2.48 -3.89 20.64
C ALA A 254 1.19 -4.52 20.10
N ASP A 255 0.19 -3.69 19.75
CA ASP A 255 -1.05 -4.15 19.12
C ASP A 255 -0.78 -4.88 17.80
N TRP A 256 0.16 -4.36 17.00
CA TRP A 256 0.59 -4.99 15.76
C TRP A 256 1.23 -6.37 15.99
N GLN A 257 2.17 -6.46 16.94
CA GLN A 257 2.82 -7.75 17.25
C GLN A 257 1.81 -8.78 17.77
N ALA A 258 0.83 -8.35 18.56
CA ALA A 258 -0.25 -9.22 19.03
C ALA A 258 -1.11 -9.74 17.86
N TRP A 259 -1.50 -8.85 16.94
CA TRP A 259 -2.23 -9.25 15.74
C TRP A 259 -1.42 -10.21 14.86
N LEU A 260 -0.13 -9.90 14.63
CA LEU A 260 0.75 -10.71 13.80
C LEU A 260 0.95 -12.12 14.37
N ALA A 261 1.09 -12.24 15.70
CA ALA A 261 1.18 -13.53 16.37
C ALA A 261 -0.11 -14.37 16.18
N GLN A 262 -1.29 -13.73 16.24
CA GLN A 262 -2.55 -14.42 15.98
C GLN A 262 -2.68 -14.86 14.52
N PHE A 263 -2.38 -13.95 13.58
CA PHE A 263 -2.43 -14.21 12.15
C PHE A 263 -1.53 -15.38 11.74
N ASN A 264 -0.30 -15.43 12.24
CA ASN A 264 0.65 -16.50 11.94
C ASN A 264 0.31 -17.84 12.62
N ASN A 265 -0.54 -17.87 13.65
CA ASN A 265 -0.95 -19.10 14.33
C ASN A 265 -2.23 -19.73 13.72
N GLN A 266 -2.96 -18.96 12.90
CA GLN A 266 -4.20 -19.42 12.26
C GLN A 266 -3.97 -20.02 10.86
N GLU A 267 -2.76 -19.90 10.34
CA GLU A 267 -2.30 -20.55 9.09
C GLU A 267 -1.42 -21.76 9.37
#